data_AF-A0A3D4ZUH5-F1
#
_entry.id   AF-A0A3D4ZUH5-F1
#
_cell.length_a   1.000
_cell.length_b   1.000
_cell.length_c   1.000
_cell.angle_alpha   90.00
_cell.angle_beta   90.00
_cell.angle_gamma   90.00
#
_symmetry.space_group_name_H-M   'P 1'
#
loop_
_entity.id
_entity.type
_entity.pdbx_description
1 polymer ?
#
loop_
_entity_poly.entity_id
_entity_poly.type
_entity_poly.pdbx_seq_one_letter_code
_entity_poly.pdbx_strand_id
1 'polypeptide(L)' 'MEIGPGGDNKAHVDKRLAEVRELLRQRKYVCTVCGHVYDPAEGDEAHGVKAGTPFADLPDTWVCPAGGESKDRFTPVDEK' A
#
# COMPACT_ATOMS: atom_id res chain seq x y z
N MET A 1 -10.01 -40.54 26.14
CA MET A 1 -10.57 -39.45 25.30
C MET A 1 -9.59 -38.29 25.40
N GLU A 2 -8.59 -38.28 24.55
CA GLU A 2 -7.52 -37.27 24.58
C GLU A 2 -7.64 -36.47 23.28
N ILE A 3 -8.28 -35.32 23.38
CA ILE A 3 -8.46 -34.38 22.27
C ILE A 3 -7.16 -33.58 22.16
N GLY A 4 -6.34 -33.89 21.16
CA GLY A 4 -5.07 -33.22 20.91
C GLY A 4 -5.25 -31.73 20.57
N PRO A 5 -4.25 -30.88 20.87
CA PRO A 5 -4.34 -29.45 20.63
C PRO A 5 -4.30 -29.14 19.12
N GLY A 6 -5.37 -28.57 18.58
CA GLY A 6 -5.40 -28.04 17.22
C GLY A 6 -4.44 -26.86 17.08
N GLY A 7 -3.32 -27.08 16.38
CA GLY A 7 -2.19 -26.14 16.32
C GLY A 7 -1.82 -25.66 14.92
N ASP A 8 -2.49 -26.12 13.87
CA ASP A 8 -1.98 -26.01 12.49
C ASP A 8 -2.42 -24.71 11.78
N ASN A 9 -3.43 -24.01 12.32
CA ASN A 9 -4.04 -22.88 11.63
C ASN A 9 -3.29 -21.56 11.82
N LYS A 10 -2.46 -21.42 12.87
CA LYS A 10 -1.73 -20.17 13.14
C LYS A 10 -0.67 -19.90 12.07
N ALA A 11 0.12 -20.90 11.69
CA ALA A 11 1.20 -20.74 10.71
C ALA A 11 0.68 -20.41 9.30
N HIS A 12 -0.47 -20.99 8.92
CA HIS A 12 -1.11 -20.71 7.63
C HIS A 12 -1.64 -19.28 7.54
N VAL A 13 -2.22 -18.74 8.61
CA VAL A 13 -2.71 -17.35 8.67
C VAL A 13 -1.55 -16.35 8.69
N ASP A 14 -0.49 -16.64 9.45
CA ASP A 14 0.70 -15.78 9.53
C ASP A 14 1.34 -15.59 8.14
N LYS A 15 1.49 -16.69 7.39
CA LYS A 15 2.01 -16.67 6.03
C LYS A 15 1.15 -15.83 5.07
N ARG A 16 -0.18 -16.01 5.09
CA ARG A 16 -1.08 -15.22 4.22
C ARG A 16 -1.11 -13.74 4.60
N LEU A 17 -0.99 -13.42 5.88
CA LEU A 17 -0.98 -12.02 6.34
C LEU A 17 0.27 -11.27 5.86
N ALA A 18 1.43 -11.93 5.86
CA ALA A 18 2.67 -11.36 5.31
C ALA A 18 2.52 -11.03 3.81
N GLU A 19 1.95 -11.97 3.04
CA GLU A 19 1.72 -11.81 1.59
C GLU A 19 0.73 -10.68 1.29
N VAL A 20 -0.42 -10.65 1.98
CA VAL A 20 -1.42 -9.57 1.82
C VAL A 20 -0.84 -8.21 2.21
N ARG A 21 -0.02 -8.12 3.26
CA ARG A 21 0.63 -6.86 3.66
C ARG A 21 1.60 -6.34 2.60
N GLU A 22 2.32 -7.23 1.94
CA GLU A 22 3.22 -6.85 0.85
C GLU A 22 2.45 -6.35 -0.37
N LEU A 23 1.39 -7.08 -0.74
CA LEU A 23 0.47 -6.65 -1.80
C LEU A 23 -0.13 -5.28 -1.50
N LEU A 24 -0.59 -5.02 -0.26
CA LEU A 24 -1.14 -3.72 0.15
C LEU A 24 -0.11 -2.58 0.06
N ARG A 25 1.18 -2.86 0.31
CA ARG A 25 2.26 -1.85 0.20
C ARG A 25 2.58 -1.51 -1.25
N GLN A 26 2.42 -2.45 -2.17
CA GLN A 26 2.64 -2.26 -3.61
C GLN A 26 1.40 -1.72 -4.35
N ARG A 27 0.29 -1.46 -3.63
CA ARG A 27 -0.93 -0.93 -4.27
C ARG A 27 -0.73 0.49 -4.76
N LYS A 28 -1.29 0.75 -5.94
CA LYS A 28 -1.40 2.10 -6.50
C LYS A 28 -2.47 2.89 -5.77
N TYR A 29 -2.29 4.20 -5.72
CA TYR A 29 -3.22 5.11 -5.04
C TYR A 29 -3.69 6.18 -6.01
N VAL A 30 -5.00 6.40 -6.11
CA VAL A 30 -5.57 7.44 -6.97
C VAL A 30 -6.04 8.62 -6.13
N CYS A 31 -5.61 9.82 -6.52
CA CYS A 31 -6.10 11.08 -5.98
C CYS A 31 -7.56 11.25 -6.40
N THR A 32 -8.45 11.34 -5.41
CA THR A 32 -9.89 11.51 -5.64
C THR A 32 -10.27 12.90 -6.13
N VAL A 33 -9.35 13.85 -6.06
CA VAL A 33 -9.57 15.25 -6.46
C VAL A 33 -9.22 15.47 -7.94
N CYS A 34 -8.03 15.03 -8.37
CA CYS A 34 -7.56 15.24 -9.75
C CYS A 34 -7.51 13.96 -10.61
N GLY A 35 -7.63 12.77 -10.01
CA GLY A 35 -7.54 11.48 -10.72
C GLY A 35 -6.12 10.98 -10.95
N HIS A 36 -5.08 11.64 -10.42
CA HIS A 36 -3.70 11.19 -10.55
C HIS A 36 -3.46 9.87 -9.80
N VAL A 37 -2.80 8.91 -10.45
CA VAL A 37 -2.44 7.61 -9.85
C VAL A 37 -0.96 7.62 -9.46
N TYR A 38 -0.71 7.48 -8.16
CA TYR A 38 0.61 7.19 -7.61
C TYR A 38 0.90 5.69 -7.74
N ASP A 39 2.00 5.36 -8.41
CA ASP A 39 2.50 4.00 -8.55
C ASP A 39 3.75 3.82 -7.66
N PRO A 40 3.72 2.95 -6.64
CA PRO A 40 4.89 2.68 -5.81
C PRO A 40 6.11 2.18 -6.57
N ALA A 41 5.91 1.46 -7.67
CA ALA A 41 7.00 0.92 -8.47
C ALA A 41 7.73 2.03 -9.26
N GLU A 42 7.02 3.08 -9.66
CA GLU A 42 7.63 4.26 -10.29
C GLU A 42 8.11 5.28 -9.24
N GLY A 43 7.41 5.40 -8.12
CA GLY A 43 7.67 6.42 -7.11
C GLY A 43 7.29 7.81 -7.61
N ASP A 44 8.01 8.83 -7.15
CA ASP A 44 7.88 10.21 -7.62
C ASP A 44 9.23 10.92 -7.53
N GLU A 45 10.12 10.64 -8.48
CA GLU A 45 11.49 11.16 -8.46
C GLU A 45 11.54 12.69 -8.52
N ALA A 46 10.55 13.31 -9.17
CA ALA A 46 10.42 14.77 -9.25
C ALA A 46 10.23 15.42 -7.88
N HIS A 47 9.56 14.73 -6.95
CA HIS A 47 9.36 15.17 -5.56
C HIS A 47 10.26 14.44 -4.55
N GLY A 48 11.31 13.76 -5.03
CA GLY A 48 12.31 13.10 -4.19
C GLY A 48 11.89 11.74 -3.62
N VAL A 49 10.83 11.14 -4.17
CA VAL A 49 10.35 9.80 -3.80
C VAL A 49 10.92 8.79 -4.79
N LYS A 50 11.61 7.77 -4.30
CA LYS A 50 12.23 6.76 -5.18
C LYS A 50 11.21 5.75 -5.68
N ALA A 51 11.50 5.17 -6.84
CA ALA A 51 10.89 3.93 -7.28
C ALA A 51 10.99 2.84 -6.20
N GLY A 52 9.90 2.13 -5.96
CA GLY A 52 9.74 1.14 -4.91
C GLY A 52 9.30 1.71 -3.56
N THR A 53 9.11 3.03 -3.41
CA THR A 53 8.56 3.61 -2.18
C THR A 53 7.05 3.34 -2.13
N PRO A 54 6.53 2.61 -1.12
CA PRO A 54 5.10 2.42 -0.97
C PRO A 54 4.43 3.72 -0.50
N PHE A 55 3.16 3.93 -0.89
CA PHE A 55 2.41 5.13 -0.50
C PHE A 55 2.37 5.36 1.02
N ALA A 56 2.37 4.28 1.81
CA ALA A 56 2.39 4.32 3.26
C ALA A 56 3.71 4.87 3.85
N ASP A 57 4.80 4.86 3.08
CA ASP A 57 6.13 5.36 3.48
C ASP A 57 6.40 6.78 2.93
N LEU A 58 5.45 7.34 2.18
CA LEU A 58 5.54 8.73 1.72
C LEU A 58 5.55 9.69 2.92
N PRO A 59 6.42 10.72 2.89
CA PRO A 59 6.44 11.72 3.95
C PRO A 59 5.11 12.49 3.98
N ASP A 60 4.70 12.95 5.16
CA ASP A 60 3.47 13.77 5.33
C ASP A 60 3.51 15.08 4.53
N THR A 61 4.71 15.53 4.17
CA THR A 61 4.93 16.71 3.33
C THR A 61 4.77 16.43 1.84
N TRP A 62 4.67 15.16 1.42
CA TRP A 62 4.42 14.82 0.03
C TRP A 62 2.99 15.18 -0.35
N VAL A 63 2.86 15.79 -1.53
CA VAL A 63 1.59 16.24 -2.10
C VAL A 63 1.47 15.71 -3.51
N CYS A 64 0.23 15.61 -4.00
CA CYS A 64 -0.06 15.15 -5.34
C CYS A 64 0.70 15.99 -6.38
N PRO A 65 1.52 15.39 -7.26
CA PRO A 65 2.29 16.12 -8.27
C PRO A 65 1.39 16.85 -9.28
N ALA A 66 0.17 16.34 -9.50
CA ALA A 66 -0.78 16.92 -10.45
C ALA A 66 -1.70 17.98 -9.83
N GLY A 67 -1.99 17.89 -8.53
CA GLY A 67 -3.06 18.66 -7.88
C GLY A 67 -2.67 19.37 -6.58
N GLY A 68 -1.49 19.13 -6.03
CA GLY A 68 -1.02 19.73 -4.78
C GLY A 68 -1.75 19.25 -3.52
N GLU A 69 -2.67 18.29 -3.65
CA GLU A 69 -3.45 17.76 -2.53
C GLU A 69 -2.61 16.83 -1.64
N SER A 70 -2.88 16.82 -0.34
CA SER A 70 -2.24 15.92 0.62
C SER A 70 -2.58 14.45 0.38
N LYS A 71 -1.74 13.55 0.91
CA LYS A 71 -1.92 12.09 0.81
C LYS A 71 -3.29 11.58 1.29
N ASP A 72 -3.96 12.34 2.16
CA ASP A 72 -5.29 12.03 2.69
C ASP A 72 -6.39 12.02 1.62
N ARG A 73 -6.14 12.64 0.46
CA ARG A 73 -7.06 12.69 -0.68
C ARG A 73 -6.89 11.52 -1.65
N PHE A 74 -5.99 10.60 -1.35
CA PHE A 74 -5.75 9.41 -2.15
C PHE A 74 -6.51 8.20 -1.61
N THR A 75 -6.91 7.34 -2.53
CA THR A 75 -7.58 6.06 -2.23
C THR A 75 -6.86 4.92 -2.95
N PRO A 76 -6.74 3.74 -2.33
CA PRO A 76 -6.11 2.60 -2.98
C PRO A 76 -6.92 2.17 -4.20
N VAL A 77 -6.24 1.99 -5.32
CA VAL A 77 -6.83 1.41 -6.54
C VAL A 77 -6.86 -0.10 -6.36
N ASP A 78 -8.07 -0.66 -6.23
CA ASP A 78 -8.28 -2.10 -6.28
C ASP A 78 -8.62 -2.44 -7.74
N GLU A 79 -7.61 -2.86 -8.51
CA GLU A 79 -7.86 -3.48 -9.82
C GLU A 79 -8.58 -4.81 -9.54
N LYS A 80 -9.89 -4.82 -9.81
CA LYS A 80 -10.82 -5.91 -9.51
C LYS A 80 -10.81 -7.00 -10.56
#